data_AF-A0A7C3NGG9-F1
#
_entry.id   AF-A0A7C3NGG9-F1
#
_cell.length_a   1.000
_cell.length_b   1.000
_cell.length_c   1.000
_cell.angle_alpha   90.00
_cell.angle_beta   90.00
_cell.angle_gamma   90.00
#
_symmetry.space_group_name_H-M   'P 1'
#
loop_
_entity.id
_entity.type
_entity.pdbx_description
1 polymer ?
#
loop_
_entity_poly.entity_id
_entity_poly.type
_entity_poly.pdbx_seq_one_letter_code
_entity_poly.pdbx_strand_id
1 'polypeptide(L)'
;MSETWYEEELIPTSAIVEQIAKATSRSLASVQAQVDEQARGKVRVAAPAWERLSDTSNLLTSGIPADFYRVRLGFEFEVTPAGEAAQARFVYAVCAAYLWSAMAGREQPRVYELYPRDYYDENQPPAATFDLGPEIRVGEAGGSLGKVSVTLPLASHEPVVVGYVGEEERAPRWELRPKSQTLRGIRYFWLLIQAPQSCGGVRLAARAEGDVQTVLGRIPIGPKERNWEARRSVLIR
;
A
#
# COMPACT_ATOMS: atom_id res chain seq x y z
N MET A 1 2.16 -5.72 -16.08
CA MET A 1 2.52 -4.91 -14.90
C MET A 1 1.54 -3.75 -14.83
N SER A 2 1.05 -3.38 -13.64
CA SER A 2 0.22 -2.18 -13.49
C SER A 2 1.06 -0.94 -13.75
N GLU A 3 0.51 0.05 -14.45
CA GLU A 3 1.17 1.33 -14.68
C GLU A 3 1.45 2.04 -13.33
N THR A 4 2.64 2.60 -13.16
CA THR A 4 3.00 3.35 -11.95
C THR A 4 2.35 4.73 -12.00
N TRP A 5 1.56 5.06 -10.96
CA TRP A 5 0.98 6.39 -10.83
C TRP A 5 2.04 7.40 -10.39
N TYR A 6 2.73 7.11 -9.29
CA TYR A 6 3.85 7.90 -8.80
C TYR A 6 4.74 7.04 -7.91
N GLU A 7 5.95 7.53 -7.69
CA GLU A 7 6.88 6.99 -6.72
C GLU A 7 7.25 8.09 -5.73
N GLU A 8 7.47 7.71 -4.48
CA GLU A 8 7.78 8.67 -3.42
C GLU A 8 8.80 8.07 -2.45
N GLU A 9 9.74 8.89 -2.00
CA GLU A 9 10.70 8.52 -0.96
C GLU A 9 10.03 8.62 0.42
N LEU A 10 10.30 7.63 1.26
CA LEU A 10 9.86 7.59 2.64
C LEU A 10 11.08 7.82 3.55
N ILE A 11 11.03 8.91 4.30
CA ILE A 11 12.13 9.35 5.16
C ILE A 11 11.64 9.58 6.60
N PRO A 12 12.52 9.47 7.60
CA PRO A 12 12.21 9.91 8.96
C PRO A 12 12.08 11.42 9.02
N THR A 13 11.31 11.91 9.98
CA THR A 13 11.27 13.35 10.27
C THR A 13 12.51 13.77 11.07
N SER A 14 12.90 15.04 11.00
CA SER A 14 14.01 15.58 11.80
C SER A 14 13.82 15.35 13.31
N ALA A 15 12.58 15.47 13.79
CA ALA A 15 12.24 15.22 15.19
C ALA A 15 12.55 13.77 15.62
N ILE A 16 12.32 12.79 14.75
CA ILE A 16 12.66 11.39 15.02
C ILE A 16 14.18 11.21 15.13
N VAL A 17 14.94 11.82 14.21
CA VAL A 17 16.41 11.74 14.22
C VAL A 17 16.98 12.36 15.50
N GLU A 18 16.47 13.52 15.91
CA GLU A 18 16.86 14.19 17.17
C GLU A 18 16.55 13.34 18.40
N GLN A 19 15.39 12.68 18.41
CA GLN A 19 15.01 11.79 19.50
C GLN A 19 15.94 10.58 19.61
N ILE A 20 16.33 9.97 18.49
CA ILE A 20 17.28 8.86 18.45
C ILE A 20 18.66 9.31 18.93
N ALA A 21 19.13 10.49 18.49
CA ALA A 21 20.41 11.05 18.94
C ALA A 21 20.45 11.25 20.46
N LYS A 22 19.38 11.79 21.05
CA LYS A 22 19.22 11.93 22.50
C LYS A 22 19.19 10.57 23.20
N ALA A 23 18.43 9.60 22.70
CA ALA A 23 18.28 8.28 23.32
C ALA A 23 19.55 7.43 23.27
N THR A 24 20.39 7.63 22.24
CA THR A 24 21.65 6.88 22.05
C THR A 24 22.89 7.62 22.55
N SER A 25 22.74 8.85 23.06
CA SER A 25 23.85 9.74 23.45
C SER A 25 24.88 9.94 22.32
N ARG A 26 24.44 9.87 21.06
CA ARG A 26 25.28 10.07 19.87
C ARG A 26 25.10 11.48 19.32
N SER A 27 26.09 11.96 18.57
CA SER A 27 25.96 13.25 17.89
C SER A 27 24.86 13.19 16.83
N LEU A 28 24.12 14.29 16.68
CA LEU A 28 23.05 14.41 15.68
C LEU A 28 23.55 14.09 14.27
N ALA A 29 24.74 14.59 13.92
CA ALA A 29 25.36 14.32 12.62
C ALA A 29 25.64 12.83 12.38
N SER A 30 26.10 12.10 13.41
CA SER A 30 26.35 10.66 13.29
C SER A 30 25.06 9.87 13.11
N VAL A 31 23.99 10.23 13.85
CA VAL A 31 22.69 9.57 13.73
C VAL A 31 22.03 9.91 12.39
N GLN A 32 22.09 11.16 11.95
CA GLN A 32 21.57 11.59 10.65
C GLN A 32 22.24 10.82 9.51
N ALA A 33 23.57 10.71 9.49
CA ALA A 33 24.29 9.96 8.47
C ALA A 33 23.85 8.48 8.43
N GLN A 34 23.71 7.86 9.60
CA GLN A 34 23.27 6.46 9.68
C GLN A 34 21.81 6.27 9.28
N VAL A 35 20.93 7.21 9.65
CA VAL A 35 19.52 7.23 9.23
C VAL A 35 19.42 7.37 7.72
N ASP A 36 20.20 8.27 7.13
CA ASP A 36 20.21 8.50 5.69
C ASP A 36 20.67 7.27 4.90
N GLU A 37 21.57 6.48 5.47
CA GLU A 37 22.03 5.23 4.89
C GLU A 37 21.03 4.08 5.09
N GLN A 38 20.46 3.92 6.30
CA GLN A 38 19.81 2.67 6.72
C GLN A 38 18.30 2.75 6.89
N ALA A 39 17.75 3.96 7.07
CA ALA A 39 16.36 4.17 7.46
C ALA A 39 15.58 4.98 6.41
N ARG A 40 15.83 4.70 5.13
CA ARG A 40 15.10 5.26 4.00
C ARG A 40 14.37 4.17 3.23
N GLY A 41 13.19 4.50 2.75
CA GLY A 41 12.39 3.62 1.91
C GLY A 41 11.86 4.33 0.68
N LYS A 42 11.25 3.56 -0.19
CA LYS A 42 10.52 4.04 -1.36
C LYS A 42 9.18 3.33 -1.41
N VAL A 43 8.16 4.06 -1.80
CA VAL A 43 6.88 3.47 -2.20
C VAL A 43 6.63 3.76 -3.68
N ARG A 44 6.25 2.72 -4.43
CA ARG A 44 5.65 2.87 -5.76
C ARG A 44 4.15 2.66 -5.61
N VAL A 45 3.37 3.63 -6.07
CA VAL A 45 1.92 3.55 -6.08
C VAL A 45 1.45 3.31 -7.50
N ALA A 46 0.72 2.23 -7.72
CA ALA A 46 0.15 1.90 -9.03
C ALA A 46 -1.03 2.82 -9.36
N ALA A 47 -1.25 3.05 -10.66
CA ALA A 47 -2.44 3.74 -11.17
C ALA A 47 -3.70 3.07 -10.62
N PRO A 48 -4.57 3.83 -9.94
CA PRO A 48 -5.85 3.28 -9.48
C PRO A 48 -6.63 2.73 -10.66
N ALA A 49 -7.16 1.52 -10.52
CA ALA A 49 -8.10 0.95 -11.49
C ALA A 49 -9.49 1.01 -10.90
N TRP A 50 -10.46 1.54 -11.62
CA TRP A 50 -11.84 1.64 -11.13
C TRP A 50 -12.85 1.17 -12.16
N GLU A 51 -13.98 0.70 -11.64
CA GLU A 51 -15.13 0.26 -12.41
C GLU A 51 -16.40 0.79 -11.74
N ARG A 52 -17.30 1.39 -12.51
CA ARG A 52 -18.62 1.78 -12.03
C ARG A 52 -19.51 0.53 -11.98
N LEU A 53 -20.17 0.31 -10.85
CA LEU A 53 -21.11 -0.78 -10.69
C LEU A 53 -22.42 -0.45 -11.40
N SER A 54 -22.87 -1.35 -12.27
CA SER A 54 -24.16 -1.25 -12.95
C SER A 54 -25.31 -1.81 -12.13
N ASP A 55 -25.03 -2.79 -11.27
CA ASP A 55 -25.99 -3.40 -10.35
C ASP A 55 -25.62 -3.08 -8.90
N THR A 56 -26.48 -2.35 -8.23
CA THR A 56 -26.34 -1.93 -6.83
C THR A 56 -27.45 -2.49 -5.95
N SER A 57 -28.21 -3.48 -6.43
CA SER A 57 -29.37 -4.06 -5.75
C SER A 57 -29.03 -4.69 -4.39
N ASN A 58 -27.81 -5.21 -4.26
CA ASN A 58 -27.31 -5.83 -3.03
C ASN A 58 -26.62 -4.84 -2.07
N LEU A 59 -26.58 -3.54 -2.39
CA LEU A 59 -25.98 -2.51 -1.54
C LEU A 59 -27.05 -1.84 -0.68
N LEU A 60 -26.76 -1.68 0.61
CA LEU A 60 -27.55 -0.88 1.53
C LEU A 60 -27.39 0.60 1.19
N THR A 61 -28.27 1.12 0.34
CA THR A 61 -28.19 2.52 -0.08
C THR A 61 -28.74 3.46 1.00
N SER A 62 -28.15 4.64 1.14
CA SER A 62 -28.61 5.71 2.05
C SER A 62 -29.88 6.43 1.58
N GLY A 63 -30.52 5.97 0.50
CA GLY A 63 -31.62 6.69 -0.16
C GLY A 63 -31.20 7.93 -0.96
N ILE A 64 -29.92 8.30 -0.95
CA ILE A 64 -29.36 9.39 -1.76
C ILE A 64 -28.96 8.83 -3.14
N PRO A 65 -29.38 9.46 -4.27
CA PRO A 65 -28.91 9.09 -5.60
C PRO A 65 -27.37 9.15 -5.67
N ALA A 66 -26.76 8.00 -5.92
CA ALA A 66 -25.31 7.86 -5.92
C ALA A 66 -24.84 6.82 -6.94
N ASP A 67 -23.64 7.06 -7.46
CA ASP A 67 -22.90 6.10 -8.25
C ASP A 67 -21.94 5.32 -7.35
N PHE A 68 -21.76 4.04 -7.65
CA PHE A 68 -20.88 3.17 -6.88
C PHE A 68 -19.70 2.76 -7.73
N TYR A 69 -18.50 2.89 -7.17
CA TYR A 69 -17.25 2.54 -7.86
C TYR A 69 -16.46 1.53 -7.05
N ARG A 70 -16.11 0.41 -7.68
CA ARG A 70 -15.09 -0.50 -7.16
C ARG A 70 -13.73 0.00 -7.62
N VAL A 71 -12.86 0.36 -6.68
CA VAL A 71 -11.53 0.89 -6.96
C VAL A 71 -10.48 -0.06 -6.38
N ARG A 72 -9.41 -0.31 -7.14
CA ARG A 72 -8.22 -1.03 -6.71
C ARG A 72 -7.03 -0.08 -6.62
N LEU A 73 -6.39 -0.04 -5.46
CA LEU A 73 -5.14 0.64 -5.18
C LEU A 73 -4.00 -0.37 -5.10
N GLY A 74 -2.79 0.02 -5.51
CA GLY A 74 -1.61 -0.83 -5.46
C GLY A 74 -0.43 -0.10 -4.85
N PHE A 75 0.24 -0.72 -3.88
CA PHE A 75 1.41 -0.17 -3.19
C PHE A 75 2.54 -1.19 -3.17
N GLU A 76 3.74 -0.79 -3.57
CA GLU A 76 4.95 -1.57 -3.46
C GLU A 76 5.96 -0.82 -2.60
N PHE A 77 6.47 -1.50 -1.57
CA PHE A 77 7.45 -0.94 -0.64
C PHE A 77 8.83 -1.51 -0.95
N GLU A 78 9.84 -0.65 -0.88
CA GLU A 78 11.23 -1.01 -1.08
C GLU A 78 12.09 -0.28 -0.04
N VAL A 79 13.05 -0.98 0.55
CA VAL A 79 14.10 -0.34 1.35
C VAL A 79 15.25 -0.02 0.40
N THR A 80 15.99 1.06 0.63
CA THR A 80 17.16 1.39 -0.21
C THR A 80 18.19 0.24 -0.23
N PRO A 81 19.00 0.09 -1.29
CA PRO A 81 20.03 -0.95 -1.34
C PRO A 81 21.00 -0.92 -0.14
N ALA A 82 21.32 0.27 0.35
CA ALA A 82 22.15 0.44 1.55
C ALA A 82 21.42 -0.05 2.82
N GLY A 83 20.13 0.26 2.96
CA GLY A 83 19.32 -0.29 4.03
C GLY A 83 19.21 -1.81 3.96
N GLU A 84 18.98 -2.39 2.78
CA GLU A 84 18.96 -3.86 2.61
C GLU A 84 20.29 -4.51 3.00
N ALA A 85 21.43 -3.92 2.59
CA ALA A 85 22.76 -4.38 2.98
C ALA A 85 22.99 -4.31 4.51
N ALA A 86 22.39 -3.30 5.16
CA ALA A 86 22.36 -3.16 6.61
C ALA A 86 21.26 -4.00 7.31
N GLN A 87 20.61 -4.92 6.58
CA GLN A 87 19.51 -5.77 7.05
C GLN A 87 18.28 -5.01 7.53
N ALA A 88 18.10 -3.77 7.08
CA ALA A 88 16.92 -2.98 7.37
C ALA A 88 15.69 -3.56 6.65
N ARG A 89 14.55 -3.55 7.33
CA ARG A 89 13.30 -4.12 6.79
C ARG A 89 12.07 -3.38 7.30
N PHE A 90 11.03 -3.30 6.48
CA PHE A 90 9.73 -2.86 6.95
C PHE A 90 9.17 -3.86 7.97
N VAL A 91 8.77 -3.35 9.14
CA VAL A 91 8.07 -4.12 10.18
C VAL A 91 6.64 -3.63 10.40
N TYR A 92 6.29 -2.51 9.77
CA TYR A 92 4.95 -1.95 9.74
C TYR A 92 4.81 -1.08 8.50
N ALA A 93 3.64 -1.07 7.86
CA ALA A 93 3.30 -0.08 6.86
C ALA A 93 1.82 0.28 6.92
N VAL A 94 1.50 1.52 6.59
CA VAL A 94 0.14 2.03 6.42
C VAL A 94 0.00 2.45 4.98
N CYS A 95 -0.97 1.88 4.28
CA CYS A 95 -1.44 2.39 3.00
C CYS A 95 -2.72 3.16 3.28
N ALA A 96 -2.84 4.41 2.84
CA ALA A 96 -4.04 5.20 3.06
C ALA A 96 -4.48 5.88 1.77
N ALA A 97 -5.78 6.16 1.69
CA ALA A 97 -6.35 7.00 0.65
C ALA A 97 -7.14 8.15 1.27
N TYR A 98 -7.41 9.15 0.46
CA TYR A 98 -8.31 10.24 0.82
C TYR A 98 -9.24 10.58 -0.34
N LEU A 99 -10.53 10.75 -0.03
CA LEU A 99 -11.60 10.99 -0.98
C LEU A 99 -12.21 12.38 -0.76
N TRP A 100 -12.46 13.10 -1.85
CA TRP A 100 -13.25 14.32 -1.79
C TRP A 100 -14.04 14.55 -3.07
N SER A 101 -15.07 15.40 -2.99
CA SER A 101 -15.85 15.76 -4.16
C SER A 101 -15.00 16.51 -5.18
N ALA A 102 -15.20 16.20 -6.47
CA ALA A 102 -14.62 16.97 -7.57
C ALA A 102 -15.17 18.41 -7.64
N MET A 103 -16.27 18.70 -6.95
CA MET A 103 -16.92 20.00 -6.90
C MET A 103 -16.89 20.57 -5.47
N ALA A 104 -16.26 21.73 -5.32
CA ALA A 104 -16.21 22.42 -4.02
C ALA A 104 -17.62 22.73 -3.47
N GLY A 105 -17.80 22.53 -2.16
CA GLY A 105 -19.07 22.79 -1.47
C GLY A 105 -20.20 21.80 -1.76
N ARG A 106 -19.92 20.68 -2.45
CA ARG A 106 -20.90 19.61 -2.70
C ARG A 106 -20.76 18.46 -1.70
N GLU A 107 -21.75 17.57 -1.74
CA GLU A 107 -21.76 16.36 -0.92
C GLU A 107 -20.49 15.53 -1.17
N GLN A 108 -19.93 15.01 -0.09
CA GLN A 108 -18.67 14.28 -0.15
C GLN A 108 -18.94 12.81 -0.48
N PRO A 109 -18.04 12.17 -1.24
CA PRO A 109 -18.04 10.72 -1.36
C PRO A 109 -17.72 10.07 -0.03
N ARG A 110 -18.08 8.80 0.11
CA ARG A 110 -17.74 7.99 1.28
C ARG A 110 -17.23 6.62 0.87
N VAL A 111 -16.36 6.07 1.69
CA VAL A 111 -16.00 4.67 1.62
C VAL A 111 -17.21 3.88 2.10
N TYR A 112 -17.80 3.13 1.18
CA TYR A 112 -18.90 2.23 1.49
C TYR A 112 -18.38 0.94 2.12
N GLU A 113 -17.30 0.38 1.56
CA GLU A 113 -16.70 -0.85 2.08
C GLU A 113 -15.20 -0.93 1.74
N LEU A 114 -14.43 -1.60 2.59
CA LEU A 114 -13.02 -1.86 2.39
C LEU A 114 -12.78 -3.36 2.31
N TYR A 115 -12.18 -3.79 1.21
CA TYR A 115 -11.75 -5.17 1.06
C TYR A 115 -10.22 -5.20 0.98
N PRO A 116 -9.55 -5.80 1.97
CA PRO A 116 -8.25 -6.36 1.71
C PRO A 116 -8.44 -7.50 0.70
N ARG A 117 -7.51 -7.72 -0.25
CA ARG A 117 -7.61 -8.87 -1.18
C ARG A 117 -7.72 -10.22 -0.46
N ASP A 118 -7.30 -10.21 0.80
CA ASP A 118 -7.18 -11.37 1.66
C ASP A 118 -8.55 -11.71 2.27
N TYR A 119 -9.52 -12.03 1.41
CA TYR A 119 -10.54 -13.01 1.80
C TYR A 119 -9.80 -14.34 1.95
N TYR A 120 -9.23 -14.57 3.14
CA TYR A 120 -8.83 -15.90 3.56
C TYR A 120 -10.12 -16.69 3.82
N ASP A 121 -10.32 -17.75 3.05
CA ASP A 121 -10.85 -18.95 3.68
C ASP A 121 -9.76 -19.38 4.68
N GLU A 122 -10.06 -19.40 5.98
CA GLU A 122 -9.11 -19.86 7.01
C GLU A 122 -8.55 -21.26 6.69
N ASN A 123 -9.26 -22.03 5.86
CA ASN A 123 -8.87 -23.36 5.44
C ASN A 123 -7.99 -23.41 4.16
N GLN A 124 -7.80 -22.30 3.44
CA GLN A 124 -7.04 -22.28 2.17
C GLN A 124 -6.20 -21.01 1.98
N PRO A 125 -4.98 -20.92 2.53
CA PRO A 125 -4.05 -19.84 2.23
C PRO A 125 -3.63 -19.87 0.74
N PRO A 126 -3.52 -18.70 0.07
CA PRO A 126 -3.09 -18.65 -1.32
C PRO A 126 -1.64 -19.12 -1.43
N ALA A 127 -1.41 -20.04 -2.35
CA ALA A 127 -0.10 -20.57 -2.64
C ALA A 127 0.30 -20.21 -4.07
N ALA A 128 1.55 -19.76 -4.26
CA ALA A 128 2.08 -19.47 -5.58
C ALA A 128 2.87 -20.68 -6.07
N THR A 129 2.49 -21.21 -7.23
CA THR A 129 3.20 -22.31 -7.90
C THR A 129 4.22 -21.73 -8.86
N PHE A 130 5.50 -22.04 -8.65
CA PHE A 130 6.59 -21.69 -9.55
C PHE A 130 7.05 -22.94 -10.29
N ASP A 131 7.05 -22.90 -11.61
CA ASP A 131 7.65 -23.95 -12.45
C ASP A 131 9.12 -23.60 -12.70
N LEU A 132 10.03 -24.34 -12.06
CA LEU A 132 11.46 -24.27 -12.35
C LEU A 132 11.81 -25.43 -13.28
N GLY A 133 12.25 -25.11 -14.48
CA GLY A 133 12.75 -26.09 -15.45
C GLY A 133 13.96 -25.54 -16.21
N PRO A 134 15.04 -26.32 -16.39
CA PRO A 134 16.13 -25.94 -17.26
C PRO A 134 15.70 -26.07 -18.73
N GLU A 135 15.66 -24.96 -19.49
CA GLU A 135 15.60 -25.04 -20.96
C GLU A 135 17.01 -25.36 -21.48
N ILE A 136 17.28 -26.62 -21.80
CA ILE A 136 18.45 -27.02 -22.60
C ILE A 136 17.97 -27.16 -24.04
N ARG A 137 18.30 -26.20 -24.90
CA ARG A 137 18.11 -26.33 -26.35
C ARG A 137 19.40 -26.87 -26.97
N VAL A 138 19.42 -28.15 -27.31
CA VAL A 138 20.48 -28.79 -28.10
C VAL A 138 19.82 -29.51 -29.28
N GLY A 139 19.85 -28.90 -30.47
CA GLY A 139 19.42 -29.53 -31.73
C GLY A 139 17.95 -30.00 -31.79
N GLU A 140 17.55 -30.62 -32.90
CA GLU A 140 16.17 -31.04 -33.23
C GLU A 140 15.58 -32.16 -32.32
N ALA A 141 16.20 -32.44 -31.17
CA ALA A 141 15.67 -33.37 -30.18
C ALA A 141 15.77 -32.76 -28.77
N GLY A 142 14.85 -31.85 -28.44
CA GLY A 142 14.70 -31.29 -27.10
C GLY A 142 13.78 -32.14 -26.22
N GLY A 143 14.36 -32.97 -25.35
CA GLY A 143 13.63 -33.62 -24.26
C GLY A 143 13.56 -32.72 -23.02
N SER A 144 12.36 -32.48 -22.49
CA SER A 144 12.17 -31.73 -21.23
C SER A 144 12.52 -32.63 -20.04
N LEU A 145 13.67 -32.41 -19.41
CA LEU A 145 13.97 -32.93 -18.08
C LEU A 145 13.02 -32.26 -17.07
N GLY A 146 12.30 -33.07 -16.30
CA GLY A 146 11.18 -32.74 -15.41
C GLY A 146 11.12 -31.32 -14.85
N LYS A 147 9.95 -30.70 -14.99
CA LYS A 147 9.60 -29.45 -14.29
C LYS A 147 9.47 -29.74 -12.79
N VAL A 148 10.13 -28.94 -11.97
CA VAL A 148 9.92 -28.94 -10.52
C VAL A 148 8.96 -27.79 -10.21
N SER A 149 7.71 -28.13 -9.89
CA SER A 149 6.73 -27.16 -9.41
C SER A 149 6.89 -26.99 -7.91
N VAL A 150 7.24 -25.79 -7.47
CA VAL A 150 7.37 -25.44 -6.04
C VAL A 150 6.22 -24.53 -5.66
N THR A 151 5.39 -24.98 -4.72
CA THR A 151 4.27 -24.23 -4.17
C THR A 151 4.70 -23.58 -2.86
N LEU A 152 4.84 -22.26 -2.84
CA LEU A 152 5.22 -21.52 -1.63
C LEU A 152 3.98 -20.89 -0.98
N PRO A 153 3.74 -21.09 0.33
CA PRO A 153 2.69 -20.39 1.05
C PRO A 153 3.05 -18.91 1.16
N LEU A 154 2.15 -18.03 0.72
CA LEU A 154 2.31 -16.59 0.89
C LEU A 154 1.96 -16.21 2.34
N ALA A 155 2.80 -15.38 2.98
CA ALA A 155 2.64 -14.97 4.37
C ALA A 155 1.30 -14.27 4.63
N SER A 156 0.62 -14.64 5.71
CA SER A 156 -0.69 -14.11 6.10
C SER A 156 -0.61 -12.78 6.85
N HIS A 157 -1.53 -11.86 6.52
CA HIS A 157 -1.74 -10.59 7.20
C HIS A 157 -3.22 -10.47 7.60
N GLU A 158 -3.50 -10.09 8.86
CA GLU A 158 -4.84 -9.76 9.32
C GLU A 158 -5.11 -8.26 9.09
N PRO A 159 -6.06 -7.90 8.23
CA PRO A 159 -6.43 -6.51 8.03
C PRO A 159 -7.54 -6.10 9.01
N VAL A 160 -7.25 -5.14 9.89
CA VAL A 160 -8.26 -4.52 10.77
C VAL A 160 -9.02 -3.46 9.98
N VAL A 161 -10.28 -3.74 9.60
CA VAL A 161 -11.19 -2.75 9.02
C VAL A 161 -11.77 -1.90 10.16
N VAL A 162 -11.37 -0.63 10.24
CA VAL A 162 -11.94 0.32 11.21
C VAL A 162 -13.05 1.10 10.50
N GLY A 163 -14.30 0.93 10.95
CA GLY A 163 -15.42 1.75 10.51
C GLY A 163 -15.30 3.14 11.13
N TYR A 164 -15.43 4.18 10.33
CA TYR A 164 -15.30 5.56 10.78
C TYR A 164 -16.60 6.33 10.52
N VAL A 165 -16.86 7.35 11.33
CA VAL A 165 -17.95 8.33 11.12
C VAL A 165 -17.31 9.71 10.91
N GLY A 166 -17.80 10.48 9.95
CA GLY A 166 -17.31 11.86 9.70
C GLY A 166 -16.16 11.95 8.69
N GLU A 167 -15.14 12.80 8.93
CA GLU A 167 -14.06 13.01 7.95
C GLU A 167 -13.29 11.73 7.60
N GLU A 168 -13.20 10.82 8.56
CA GLU A 168 -12.50 9.54 8.44
C GLU A 168 -13.26 8.53 7.55
N GLU A 169 -14.56 8.73 7.25
CA GLU A 169 -15.29 7.96 6.20
C GLU A 169 -14.68 8.16 4.81
N ARG A 170 -13.86 9.19 4.65
CA ARG A 170 -13.20 9.56 3.41
C ARG A 170 -11.72 9.21 3.41
N ALA A 171 -11.19 8.68 4.51
CA ALA A 171 -9.76 8.48 4.72
C ALA A 171 -9.41 7.02 5.03
N PRO A 172 -9.74 6.06 4.15
CA PRO A 172 -9.52 4.65 4.47
C PRO A 172 -8.03 4.36 4.61
N ARG A 173 -7.71 3.45 5.54
CA ARG A 173 -6.34 2.99 5.78
C ARG A 173 -6.28 1.47 5.91
N TRP A 174 -5.18 0.90 5.43
CA TRP A 174 -4.82 -0.50 5.56
C TRP A 174 -3.48 -0.60 6.27
N GLU A 175 -3.43 -1.38 7.33
CA GLU A 175 -2.21 -1.64 8.08
C GLU A 175 -1.60 -2.99 7.66
N LEU A 176 -0.32 -2.99 7.37
CA LEU A 176 0.48 -4.18 7.05
C LEU A 176 1.46 -4.44 8.20
N ARG A 177 1.45 -5.67 8.71
CA ARG A 177 2.33 -6.12 9.80
C ARG A 177 3.11 -7.37 9.37
N PRO A 178 4.30 -7.22 8.74
CA PRO A 178 5.12 -8.35 8.35
C PRO A 178 5.68 -9.09 9.56
N LYS A 179 5.41 -10.40 9.67
CA LYS A 179 5.82 -11.21 10.84
C LYS A 179 7.28 -11.67 10.79
N SER A 180 7.88 -11.85 9.61
CA SER A 180 9.24 -12.42 9.49
C SER A 180 10.06 -11.94 8.27
N GLN A 181 9.41 -11.58 7.17
CA GLN A 181 10.07 -11.11 5.94
C GLN A 181 9.68 -9.65 5.64
N THR A 182 10.56 -8.90 4.97
CA THR A 182 10.26 -7.53 4.52
C THR A 182 9.09 -7.53 3.54
N LEU A 183 8.35 -6.41 3.45
CA LEU A 183 7.31 -6.23 2.44
C LEU A 183 7.96 -6.29 1.06
N ARG A 184 7.69 -7.35 0.29
CA ARG A 184 8.14 -7.50 -1.10
C ARG A 184 6.98 -7.61 -2.06
N GLY A 185 7.13 -6.98 -3.21
CA GLY A 185 6.15 -6.94 -4.29
C GLY A 185 4.93 -6.08 -3.97
N ILE A 186 4.11 -5.89 -4.99
CA ILE A 186 2.90 -5.05 -4.89
C ILE A 186 1.83 -5.68 -3.99
N ARG A 187 1.20 -4.85 -3.15
CA ARG A 187 -0.01 -5.16 -2.40
C ARG A 187 -1.16 -4.38 -2.99
N TYR A 188 -2.27 -5.09 -3.24
CA TYR A 188 -3.47 -4.47 -3.76
C TYR A 188 -4.52 -4.37 -2.66
N PHE A 189 -5.26 -3.28 -2.67
CA PHE A 189 -6.38 -3.01 -1.78
C PHE A 189 -7.57 -2.57 -2.60
N TRP A 190 -8.77 -2.95 -2.15
CA TRP A 190 -10.01 -2.58 -2.81
C TRP A 190 -10.85 -1.72 -1.89
N LEU A 191 -11.53 -0.76 -2.49
CA LEU A 191 -12.54 0.05 -1.83
C LEU A 191 -13.77 0.13 -2.73
N LEU A 192 -14.93 0.04 -2.11
CA LEU A 192 -16.20 0.41 -2.72
C LEU A 192 -16.50 1.84 -2.29
N ILE A 193 -16.62 2.74 -3.26
CA ILE A 193 -16.92 4.15 -3.03
C ILE A 193 -18.37 4.40 -3.39
N GLN A 194 -19.10 5.07 -2.51
CA GLN A 194 -20.37 5.69 -2.86
C GLN A 194 -20.12 7.17 -3.16
N ALA A 195 -20.43 7.56 -4.39
CA ALA A 195 -20.27 8.91 -4.90
C ALA A 195 -21.66 9.54 -5.14
N PRO A 196 -22.13 10.46 -4.28
CA PRO A 196 -23.39 11.17 -4.54
C PRO A 196 -23.37 11.83 -5.92
N GLN A 197 -24.47 11.79 -6.67
CA GLN A 197 -24.50 12.35 -8.04
C GLN A 197 -24.16 13.85 -8.06
N SER A 198 -24.41 14.55 -6.95
CA SER A 198 -24.09 15.97 -6.75
C SER A 198 -22.58 16.26 -6.68
N CYS A 199 -21.73 15.25 -6.46
CA CYS A 199 -20.30 15.42 -6.24
C CYS A 199 -19.49 15.66 -7.53
N GLY A 200 -20.08 15.43 -8.71
CA GLY A 200 -19.44 15.59 -10.01
C GLY A 200 -18.28 14.63 -10.29
N GLY A 201 -18.12 13.60 -9.46
CA GLY A 201 -17.02 12.64 -9.46
C GLY A 201 -16.20 12.68 -8.17
N VAL A 202 -15.33 11.68 -8.01
CA VAL A 202 -14.53 11.49 -6.80
C VAL A 202 -13.07 11.80 -7.08
N ARG A 203 -12.50 12.73 -6.33
CA ARG A 203 -11.06 12.92 -6.29
C ARG A 203 -10.48 11.94 -5.27
N LEU A 204 -9.47 11.19 -5.69
CA LEU A 204 -8.79 10.17 -4.90
C LEU A 204 -7.31 10.51 -4.84
N ALA A 205 -6.75 10.63 -3.64
CA ALA A 205 -5.31 10.63 -3.38
C ALA A 205 -4.93 9.37 -2.58
N ALA A 206 -3.66 8.98 -2.66
CA ALA A 206 -3.09 7.89 -1.88
C ALA A 206 -1.84 8.38 -1.13
N ARG A 207 -1.48 7.70 -0.03
CA ARG A 207 -0.18 7.83 0.64
C ARG A 207 0.21 6.52 1.28
N ALA A 208 1.50 6.37 1.54
CA ALA A 208 1.99 5.28 2.36
C ALA A 208 2.99 5.77 3.39
N GLU A 209 2.99 5.14 4.55
CA GLU A 209 3.89 5.37 5.66
C GLU A 209 4.34 4.00 6.19
N GLY A 210 5.37 3.95 7.02
CA GLY A 210 5.73 2.69 7.66
C GLY A 210 6.87 2.83 8.63
N ASP A 211 7.23 1.72 9.26
CA ASP A 211 8.37 1.68 10.16
C ASP A 211 9.39 0.69 9.65
N VAL A 212 10.65 1.13 9.64
CA VAL A 212 11.80 0.31 9.26
C VAL A 212 12.54 -0.08 10.53
N GLN A 213 12.73 -1.38 10.71
CA GLN A 213 13.61 -1.91 11.72
C GLN A 213 15.05 -1.78 11.24
N THR A 214 15.89 -1.13 12.04
CA THR A 214 17.33 -0.97 11.83
C THR A 214 18.09 -1.40 13.08
N VAL A 215 19.42 -1.28 13.08
CA VAL A 215 20.26 -1.47 14.28
C VAL A 215 20.04 -0.37 15.34
N LEU A 216 19.50 0.79 14.94
CA LEU A 216 19.13 1.88 15.86
C LEU A 216 17.74 1.66 16.48
N GLY A 217 17.02 0.61 16.06
CA GLY A 217 15.66 0.33 16.48
C GLY A 217 14.65 0.54 15.35
N ARG A 218 13.38 0.61 15.73
CA ARG A 218 12.24 0.86 14.84
C ARG A 218 12.15 2.35 14.55
N ILE A 219 12.32 2.74 13.29
CA ILE A 219 12.33 4.12 12.84
C ILE A 219 11.11 4.37 11.95
N PRO A 220 10.18 5.26 12.35
CA PRO A 220 9.07 5.66 11.49
C PRO A 220 9.53 6.49 10.30
N ILE A 221 9.02 6.14 9.13
CA ILE A 221 9.28 6.80 7.85
C ILE A 221 7.97 7.12 7.13
N GLY A 222 7.96 8.23 6.41
CA GLY A 222 6.79 8.68 5.68
C GLY A 222 7.14 9.64 4.56
N PRO A 223 6.13 10.06 3.78
CA PRO A 223 6.33 10.97 2.68
C PRO A 223 6.76 12.35 3.19
N LYS A 224 7.49 13.08 2.35
CA LYS A 224 7.84 14.48 2.62
C LYS A 224 6.59 15.36 2.64
N GLU A 225 5.66 15.13 1.72
CA GLU A 225 4.37 15.83 1.66
C GLU A 225 3.27 15.01 2.35
N ARG A 226 2.75 15.52 3.46
CA ARG A 226 1.72 14.86 4.28
C ARG A 226 0.33 15.47 4.10
N ASN A 227 0.22 16.67 3.54
CA ASN A 227 -1.05 17.34 3.29
C ASN A 227 -1.75 16.73 2.07
N TRP A 228 -2.96 16.19 2.27
CA TRP A 228 -3.76 15.56 1.22
C TRP A 228 -4.05 16.46 0.03
N GLU A 229 -4.29 17.75 0.26
CA GLU A 229 -4.65 18.71 -0.80
C GLU A 229 -3.48 18.99 -1.75
N ALA A 230 -2.25 18.84 -1.27
CA ALA A 230 -1.03 19.00 -2.05
C ALA A 230 -0.61 17.72 -2.78
N ARG A 231 -1.24 16.57 -2.49
CA ARG A 231 -0.89 15.28 -3.09
C ARG A 231 -1.49 15.11 -4.47
N ARG A 232 -0.81 14.30 -5.29
CA ARG A 232 -1.33 13.89 -6.60
C ARG A 232 -2.65 13.17 -6.41
N SER A 233 -3.66 13.59 -7.18
CA SER A 233 -5.00 13.01 -7.15
C SER A 233 -5.48 12.62 -8.55
N VAL A 234 -6.36 11.63 -8.61
CA VAL A 234 -7.06 11.19 -9.83
C VAL A 234 -8.55 11.48 -9.69
N LEU A 235 -9.20 11.78 -10.81
CA LEU A 235 -10.67 11.93 -10.88
C LEU A 235 -11.31 10.61 -11.34
N ILE A 236 -12.18 10.06 -10.52
CA ILE A 236 -13.03 8.91 -10.81
C ILE A 236 -14.41 9.43 -11.22
N ARG A 237 -14.90 8.98 -12.37
CA ARG A 237 -16.21 9.29 -12.94
C ARG A 237 -16.67 8.14 -13.85
#